data_AF-S8C3I9-F1
#
_entry.id   AF-S8C3I9-F1
#
_cell.length_a   1.000
_cell.length_b   1.000
_cell.length_c   1.000
_cell.angle_alpha   90.00
_cell.angle_beta   90.00
_cell.angle_gamma   90.00
#
_symmetry.space_group_name_H-M   'P 1'
#
loop_
_entity.id
_entity.type
_entity.pdbx_description
1 polymer ?
#
loop_
_entity_poly.entity_id
_entity_poly.type
_entity_poly.pdbx_seq_one_letter_code
_entity_poly.pdbx_strand_id
1 'polypeptide(L)' 'EVVQAKRHFYKARLDDVIYAVGDDAYVKAEPGRDNYICKIIEFFQAEDGSKNFTAQWYYRAEDT' A
#
# COMPACT_ATOMS: atom_id res chain seq x y z
N GLU A 1 -0.49 14.59 -7.32
CA GLU A 1 0.93 14.80 -7.65
C GLU A 1 1.54 13.45 -7.99
N VAL A 2 2.42 13.37 -8.98
CA VAL A 2 3.07 12.10 -9.34
C VAL A 2 4.31 11.92 -8.48
N VAL A 3 4.36 10.85 -7.68
CA VAL A 3 5.54 10.52 -6.87
C VAL A 3 6.51 9.72 -7.73
N GLN A 4 7.70 10.26 -7.98
CA GLN A 4 8.73 9.59 -8.79
C GLN A 4 9.48 8.55 -7.95
N ALA A 5 9.53 7.31 -8.46
CA ALA A 5 10.26 6.22 -7.84
C ALA A 5 11.75 6.28 -8.17
N LYS A 6 12.59 6.22 -7.13
CA LYS A 6 14.05 6.06 -7.26
C LYS A 6 14.43 4.59 -7.49
N ARG A 7 13.71 3.68 -6.83
CA ARG A 7 13.90 2.22 -6.95
C ARG A 7 12.67 1.46 -6.47
N HIS A 8 12.43 0.30 -7.06
CA HIS A 8 11.33 -0.59 -6.73
C HIS A 8 11.81 -1.81 -5.96
N PHE A 9 10.89 -2.41 -5.19
CA PHE A 9 11.14 -3.61 -4.40
C PHE A 9 10.04 -4.63 -4.63
N TYR A 10 10.36 -5.90 -4.43
CA TYR A 10 9.37 -6.97 -4.51
C TYR A 10 8.66 -7.21 -3.17
N LYS A 11 9.31 -6.90 -2.04
CA LYS A 11 8.77 -7.11 -0.68
C LYS A 11 9.10 -5.95 0.23
N ALA A 12 8.26 -5.76 1.25
CA ALA A 12 8.50 -4.84 2.36
C ALA A 12 8.23 -5.55 3.69
N ARG A 13 9.02 -5.20 4.73
CA ARG A 13 8.77 -5.63 6.09
C ARG A 13 8.15 -4.47 6.87
N LEU A 14 6.99 -4.70 7.47
CA LEU A 14 6.34 -3.80 8.40
C LEU A 14 6.20 -4.54 9.73
N ASP A 15 6.84 -4.01 10.76
CA ASP A 15 7.07 -4.70 12.04
C ASP A 15 7.70 -6.08 11.81
N ASP A 16 6.99 -7.15 12.14
CA ASP A 16 7.44 -8.54 11.98
C ASP A 16 6.75 -9.28 10.82
N VAL A 17 5.99 -8.58 9.99
CA VAL A 17 5.27 -9.15 8.84
C VAL A 17 5.94 -8.72 7.54
N ILE A 18 6.13 -9.68 6.62
CA ILE A 18 6.63 -9.43 5.27
C ILE A 18 5.47 -9.46 4.30
N TYR A 19 5.32 -8.39 3.53
CA TYR A 19 4.37 -8.26 2.43
C TYR A 19 5.11 -8.34 1.10
N ALA A 20 4.50 -8.95 0.10
CA ALA A 20 4.97 -9.02 -1.27
C ALA A 20 4.01 -8.34 -2.25
N VAL A 21 4.52 -7.94 -3.42
CA VAL A 21 3.65 -7.52 -4.53
C VAL A 21 2.71 -8.67 -4.90
N GLY A 22 1.41 -8.36 -4.97
CA GLY A 22 0.32 -9.31 -5.22
C GLY A 22 -0.51 -9.68 -3.99
N ASP A 23 0.04 -9.46 -2.78
CA ASP A 23 -0.67 -9.72 -1.52
C ASP A 23 -1.87 -8.76 -1.35
N ASP A 24 -2.90 -9.26 -0.70
CA ASP A 24 -4.03 -8.46 -0.26
C ASP A 24 -3.81 -8.00 1.18
N ALA A 25 -4.15 -6.75 1.48
CA ALA A 25 -3.85 -6.12 2.77
C ALA A 25 -4.96 -5.17 3.23
N TYR A 26 -5.01 -4.97 4.55
CA TYR A 26 -5.76 -3.88 5.17
C TYR A 26 -4.89 -2.64 5.29
N VAL A 27 -5.43 -1.47 4.92
CA VAL A 27 -4.78 -0.18 5.10
C VAL A 27 -5.57 0.62 6.11
N LYS A 28 -4.87 1.14 7.13
CA LYS A 28 -5.49 1.93 8.19
C LYS A 28 -6.21 3.15 7.61
N ALA A 29 -7.50 3.26 7.90
CA ALA A 29 -8.33 4.39 7.51
C ALA A 29 -8.32 5.50 8.56
N GLU A 30 -9.15 6.52 8.32
CA GLU A 30 -9.42 7.59 9.26
C GLU A 30 -10.02 7.07 10.58
N PRO A 31 -9.85 7.79 11.70
CA PRO A 31 -10.44 7.40 12.97
C PRO A 31 -11.97 7.20 12.87
N GLY A 32 -12.45 6.06 13.34
CA GLY A 32 -13.87 5.70 13.31
C GLY A 32 -14.36 5.15 11.97
N ARG A 33 -13.47 4.90 11.00
CA ARG A 33 -13.77 4.18 9.75
C ARG A 33 -13.15 2.80 9.77
N ASP A 34 -13.76 1.88 9.03
CA ASP A 34 -13.17 0.58 8.76
C ASP A 34 -11.93 0.72 7.88
N ASN A 35 -10.97 -0.19 8.07
CA ASN A 35 -9.78 -0.22 7.23
C ASN A 35 -10.15 -0.39 5.75
N TYR A 36 -9.40 0.27 4.88
CA TYR A 36 -9.45 0.01 3.45
C TYR A 36 -8.92 -1.40 3.14
N ILE A 37 -9.34 -1.98 2.02
CA ILE A 37 -8.84 -3.26 1.52
C ILE A 37 -8.20 -3.02 0.16
N CYS A 38 -7.00 -3.52 -0.05
CA CYS A 38 -6.32 -3.40 -1.35
C CYS A 38 -5.52 -4.64 -1.72
N LYS A 39 -5.21 -4.74 -3.01
CA LYS A 39 -4.07 -5.49 -3.52
C LYS A 39 -2.85 -4.57 -3.60
N ILE A 40 -1.71 -5.05 -3.12
CA ILE A 40 -0.43 -4.34 -3.24
C ILE A 40 0.12 -4.57 -4.65
N ILE A 41 0.25 -3.52 -5.45
CA ILE A 41 0.73 -3.63 -6.84
C ILE A 41 2.15 -3.12 -7.04
N GLU A 42 2.71 -2.41 -6.06
CA GLU A 42 4.05 -1.86 -6.13
C GLU A 42 4.61 -1.53 -4.74
N PHE A 43 5.91 -1.75 -4.53
CA PHE A 43 6.68 -1.12 -3.46
C PHE A 43 7.82 -0.30 -4.05
N PHE A 44 8.03 0.91 -3.54
CA PHE A 44 9.11 1.77 -4.02
C PHE A 44 9.62 2.74 -2.97
N GLN A 45 10.86 3.17 -3.14
CA GLN A 45 11.40 4.34 -2.46
C GLN A 45 11.34 5.52 -3.44
N ALA A 46 10.76 6.64 -3.03
CA ALA A 46 10.71 7.86 -3.83
C ALA A 46 12.05 8.63 -3.79
N GLU A 47 12.20 9.64 -4.66
CA GLU A 47 13.42 10.46 -4.71
C GLU A 47 13.73 11.21 -3.40
N ASP A 48 12.69 11.58 -2.65
CA ASP A 48 12.82 12.19 -1.32
C ASP A 48 13.19 11.20 -0.20
N GLY A 49 13.31 9.91 -0.54
CA GLY A 49 13.67 8.84 0.39
C GLY A 49 12.47 8.20 1.10
N SER A 50 11.25 8.72 0.92
CA SER A 50 10.03 8.13 1.48
C SER A 50 9.80 6.71 0.94
N LYS A 51 9.24 5.84 1.79
CA LYS A 51 8.95 4.43 1.48
C LYS A 51 7.46 4.33 1.21
N ASN A 52 7.11 3.98 -0.01
CA ASN A 52 5.74 3.99 -0.50
C ASN A 52 5.36 2.63 -1.05
N PHE A 53 4.06 2.43 -1.16
CA PHE A 53 3.48 1.34 -1.93
C PHE A 53 2.28 1.88 -2.70
N THR A 54 1.97 1.24 -3.83
CA THR A 54 0.78 1.56 -4.62
C THR A 54 -0.27 0.48 -4.38
N ALA A 55 -1.48 0.93 -4.08
CA ALA A 55 -2.63 0.09 -3.78
C ALA A 55 -3.62 0.09 -4.95
N GLN A 56 -4.11 -1.10 -5.31
CA GLN A 56 -5.35 -1.25 -6.07
C GLN A 56 -6.47 -1.54 -5.06
N TRP A 57 -7.42 -0.61 -4.92
CA TRP A 57 -8.47 -0.69 -3.90
C TRP A 57 -9.60 -1.65 -4.29
N TYR A 58 -10.06 -2.42 -3.30
CA TYR A 58 -11.34 -3.11 -3.34
C TYR A 58 -12.41 -2.19 -2.75
N TYR A 59 -13.62 -2.23 -3.31
CA TYR A 59 -14.79 -1.54 -2.78
C TYR A 59 -15.69 -2.56 -2.09
N ARG A 60 -16.01 -2.33 -0.82
CA ARG A 60 -17.14 -3.04 -0.20
C ARG A 60 -18.44 -2.53 -0.80
N ALA A 61 -19.53 -3.26 -0.60
CA ALA A 61 -20.85 -2.81 -1.03
C ALA A 61 -21.25 -1.45 -0.42
N GLU A 62 -20.71 -1.10 0.76
CA GLU A 62 -20.94 0.19 1.41
C GLU A 62 -20.06 1.32 0.85
N ASP A 63 -18.99 1.01 0.11
CA ASP A 63 -18.04 1.98 -0.45
C ASP A 63 -18.43 2.44 -1.88
N THR A 64 -19.48 1.85 -2.46
CA THR A 64 -19.95 2.15 -3.84
C THR A 64 -20.91 3.32 -3.91
#